data_AF-A0A9X4ASW2-F1
#
_entry.id   AF-A0A9X4ASW2-F1
#
_cell.length_a   1.000
_cell.length_b   1.000
_cell.length_c   1.000
_cell.angle_alpha   90.00
_cell.angle_beta   90.00
_cell.angle_gamma   90.00
#
_symmetry.space_group_name_H-M   'P 1'
#
loop_
_entity.id
_entity.type
_entity.pdbx_description
1 polymer ?
#
loop_
_entity_poly.entity_id
_entity_poly.type
_entity_poly.pdbx_seq_one_letter_code
_entity_poly.pdbx_strand_id
1 'polypeptide(L)'
;MRFRPSILLLSIALAGCRGAASPAASCVEPTEVRALQEELDAKNRKSLASAIAGALATPGYERITPTVVIEFIPGLSPENPRSDRPPPTVLAKAPERGLHAQESIVATAAAENAPSKIVFATTECSAGSSCGCELRPEYHFASAPGGRVVIVRLSPQIHRDPVSQCGPCGFGCGMPSPPLNPTSYALPVDDVSKVDIIDVPYEWHRLNVECEKMIPAP
;
A
#
# COMPACT_ATOMS: atom_id res chain seq x y z
N MET A 1 18.95 34.16 -47.95
CA MET A 1 19.17 33.99 -46.49
C MET A 1 20.08 32.79 -46.30
N ARG A 2 21.27 32.99 -45.72
CA ARG A 2 22.38 32.02 -45.68
C ARG A 2 22.36 31.26 -44.36
N PHE A 3 22.29 29.93 -44.42
CA PHE A 3 22.49 29.04 -43.27
C PHE A 3 23.98 28.96 -42.92
N ARG A 4 24.32 29.15 -41.65
CA ARG A 4 25.63 28.80 -41.06
C ARG A 4 25.41 27.68 -40.04
N PRO A 5 26.06 26.52 -40.16
CA PRO A 5 26.17 25.58 -39.05
C PRO A 5 27.40 25.95 -38.22
N SER A 6 27.18 26.36 -36.97
CA SER A 6 28.25 26.50 -35.98
C SER A 6 28.55 25.12 -35.39
N ILE A 7 29.68 24.56 -35.79
CA ILE A 7 30.27 23.36 -35.19
C ILE A 7 30.88 23.78 -33.86
N LEU A 8 30.24 23.39 -32.75
CA LEU A 8 30.83 23.51 -31.41
C LEU A 8 31.57 22.19 -31.11
N LEU A 9 32.88 22.20 -31.27
CA LEU A 9 33.79 21.18 -30.75
C LEU A 9 33.86 21.35 -29.23
N LEU A 10 33.17 20.47 -28.48
CA LEU A 10 33.34 20.38 -27.03
C LEU A 10 34.40 19.31 -26.73
N SER A 11 35.55 19.78 -26.26
CA SER A 11 36.70 18.98 -25.85
C SER A 11 36.34 17.98 -24.76
N ILE A 12 36.60 16.70 -25.04
CA ILE A 12 36.57 15.61 -24.06
C ILE A 12 37.77 15.79 -23.14
N ALA A 13 37.55 16.34 -21.94
CA ALA A 13 38.51 16.28 -20.86
C ALA A 13 38.44 14.89 -20.22
N LEU A 14 39.42 14.04 -20.54
CA LEU A 14 39.76 12.83 -19.79
C LEU A 14 40.27 13.23 -18.40
N ALA A 15 39.35 13.48 -17.48
CA ALA A 15 39.66 13.57 -16.06
C ALA A 15 39.91 12.16 -15.55
N GLY A 16 41.15 11.92 -15.11
CA GLY A 16 41.66 10.62 -14.72
C GLY A 16 40.80 9.91 -13.68
N CYS A 17 40.73 8.58 -13.84
CA CYS A 17 40.33 7.64 -12.82
C CYS A 17 41.20 7.83 -11.56
N ARG A 18 40.82 8.76 -10.68
CA ARG A 18 41.06 8.57 -9.25
C ARG A 18 40.24 7.36 -8.86
N GLY A 19 40.90 6.27 -8.53
CA GLY A 19 40.27 5.13 -7.89
C GLY A 19 39.44 5.67 -6.73
N ALA A 20 38.12 5.62 -6.86
CA ALA A 20 37.24 5.71 -5.73
C ALA A 20 37.65 4.52 -4.86
N ALA A 21 38.42 4.80 -3.81
CA ALA A 21 38.43 3.93 -2.66
C ALA A 21 36.96 3.68 -2.37
N SER A 22 36.52 2.44 -2.53
CA SER A 22 35.20 2.00 -2.09
C SER A 22 35.09 2.55 -0.67
N PRO A 23 34.17 3.49 -0.37
CA PRO A 23 34.03 3.94 1.01
C PRO A 23 33.82 2.65 1.77
N ALA A 24 34.73 2.33 2.70
CA ALA A 24 34.50 1.27 3.65
C ALA A 24 33.10 1.57 4.17
N ALA A 25 32.15 0.66 3.96
CA ALA A 25 30.77 0.85 4.37
C ALA A 25 30.83 1.06 5.88
N SER A 26 30.87 2.31 6.30
CA SER A 26 30.87 2.66 7.71
C SER A 26 29.50 2.26 8.17
N CYS A 27 29.45 1.20 8.96
CA CYS A 27 28.22 0.83 9.60
C CYS A 27 27.71 2.04 10.42
N VAL A 28 26.39 2.13 10.54
CA VAL A 28 25.66 3.22 11.19
C VAL A 28 25.28 2.75 12.59
N GLU A 29 25.47 3.60 13.59
CA GLU A 29 25.15 3.22 14.97
C GLU A 29 23.63 3.00 15.14
N PRO A 30 23.15 2.10 16.01
CA PRO A 30 21.72 1.83 16.17
C PRO A 30 20.86 3.07 16.47
N THR A 31 21.41 4.06 17.18
CA THR A 31 20.74 5.33 17.45
C THR A 31 20.55 6.18 16.20
N GLU A 32 21.50 6.13 15.27
CA GLU A 32 21.41 6.83 13.98
C GLU A 32 20.42 6.13 13.05
N VAL A 33 20.39 4.78 13.03
CA VAL A 33 19.36 4.01 12.31
C VAL A 33 17.96 4.41 12.76
N ARG A 34 17.75 4.56 14.08
CA ARG A 34 16.46 5.04 14.61
C ARG A 34 16.13 6.46 14.16
N ALA A 35 17.10 7.37 14.16
CA ALA A 35 16.87 8.75 13.71
C ALA A 35 16.51 8.81 12.22
N LEU A 36 17.19 8.01 11.38
CA LEU A 36 16.86 7.86 9.95
C LEU A 36 15.45 7.30 9.76
N GLN A 37 15.04 6.32 10.59
CA GLN A 37 13.69 5.78 10.52
C GLN A 37 12.63 6.83 10.85
N GLU A 38 12.84 7.64 11.90
CA GLU A 38 11.93 8.73 12.27
C GLU A 38 11.79 9.79 11.16
N GLU A 39 12.90 10.11 10.47
CA GLU A 39 12.90 11.02 9.31
C GLU A 39 12.10 10.44 8.14
N LEU A 40 12.35 9.17 7.79
CA LEU A 40 11.60 8.50 6.74
C LEU A 40 10.11 8.39 7.07
N ASP A 41 9.76 8.11 8.32
CA ASP A 41 8.36 8.07 8.76
C ASP A 41 7.68 9.45 8.59
N ALA A 42 8.39 10.55 8.88
CA ALA A 42 7.88 11.89 8.64
C ALA A 42 7.69 12.18 7.15
N LYS A 43 8.65 11.78 6.31
CA LYS A 43 8.57 11.90 4.84
C LYS A 43 7.38 11.10 4.29
N ASN A 44 7.21 9.86 4.75
CA ASN A 44 6.14 8.96 4.37
C ASN A 44 4.76 9.54 4.74
N ARG A 45 4.60 10.04 5.98
CA ARG A 45 3.36 10.72 6.40
C ARG A 45 3.02 11.91 5.51
N LYS A 46 4.01 12.71 5.12
CA LYS A 46 3.82 13.87 4.22
C LYS A 46 3.42 13.44 2.81
N SER A 47 4.08 12.42 2.26
CA SER A 47 3.79 11.85 0.94
C SER A 47 2.34 11.31 0.89
N LEU A 48 1.98 10.49 1.89
CA LEU A 48 0.64 9.94 2.06
C LEU A 48 -0.42 11.03 2.17
N ALA A 49 -0.24 12.01 3.05
CA ALA A 49 -1.18 13.12 3.22
C ALA A 49 -1.37 13.92 1.92
N SER A 50 -0.30 14.11 1.15
CA SER A 50 -0.35 14.80 -0.14
C SER A 50 -1.13 14.00 -1.18
N ALA A 51 -0.96 12.68 -1.22
CA ALA A 51 -1.70 11.78 -2.09
C ALA A 51 -3.21 11.78 -1.75
N ILE A 52 -3.56 11.71 -0.46
CA ILE A 52 -4.94 11.82 0.03
C ILE A 52 -5.57 13.14 -0.43
N ALA A 53 -4.88 14.25 -0.15
CA ALA A 53 -5.38 15.58 -0.50
C ALA A 53 -5.57 15.74 -2.02
N GLY A 54 -4.60 15.27 -2.81
CA GLY A 54 -4.69 15.32 -4.27
C GLY A 54 -5.85 14.48 -4.82
N ALA A 55 -6.03 13.26 -4.33
CA ALA A 55 -7.10 12.37 -4.77
C ALA A 55 -8.50 12.93 -4.47
N LEU A 56 -8.67 13.47 -3.26
CA LEU A 56 -9.96 13.98 -2.79
C LEU A 56 -10.25 15.42 -3.27
N ALA A 57 -9.29 16.11 -3.88
CA ALA A 57 -9.51 17.42 -4.49
C ALA A 57 -10.16 17.36 -5.88
N THR A 58 -10.47 16.15 -6.38
CA THR A 58 -11.11 15.95 -7.69
C THR A 58 -12.48 16.62 -7.74
N PRO A 59 -12.76 17.51 -8.70
CA PRO A 59 -14.05 18.20 -8.79
C PRO A 59 -15.23 17.23 -8.88
N GLY A 60 -16.24 17.47 -8.03
CA GLY A 60 -17.44 16.62 -7.96
C GLY A 60 -17.29 15.40 -7.06
N TYR A 61 -16.13 15.16 -6.47
CA TYR A 61 -15.97 14.14 -5.43
C TYR A 61 -16.30 14.74 -4.07
N GLU A 62 -17.12 14.03 -3.29
CA GLU A 62 -17.39 14.38 -1.90
C GLU A 62 -16.98 13.22 -1.00
N ARG A 63 -16.14 13.48 -0.01
CA ARG A 63 -15.61 12.45 0.87
C ARG A 63 -16.74 11.79 1.65
N ILE A 64 -16.73 10.46 1.67
CA ILE A 64 -17.63 9.67 2.51
C ILE A 64 -16.82 8.81 3.48
N THR A 65 -17.39 8.57 4.65
CA THR A 65 -16.83 7.64 5.64
C THR A 65 -17.71 6.38 5.63
N PRO A 66 -17.32 5.30 4.93
CA PRO A 66 -18.12 4.11 4.91
C PRO A 66 -18.13 3.47 6.30
N THR A 67 -19.23 2.78 6.60
CA THR A 67 -19.29 1.94 7.78
C THR A 67 -18.35 0.75 7.60
N VAL A 68 -17.39 0.59 8.52
CA VAL A 68 -16.59 -0.62 8.60
C VAL A 68 -17.52 -1.75 9.03
N VAL A 69 -17.64 -2.75 8.17
CA VAL A 69 -18.47 -3.92 8.42
C VAL A 69 -17.58 -4.96 9.08
N ILE A 70 -17.62 -5.02 10.41
CA ILE A 70 -17.05 -6.12 11.19
C ILE A 70 -18.03 -7.30 11.18
N GLU A 71 -18.65 -7.57 10.04
CA GLU A 71 -19.34 -8.83 9.87
C GLU A 71 -18.31 -9.81 9.33
N PHE A 72 -18.17 -10.93 10.04
CA PHE A 72 -17.45 -12.07 9.52
C PHE A 72 -18.13 -12.46 8.22
N ILE A 73 -17.48 -12.20 7.08
CA ILE A 73 -17.97 -12.59 5.78
C ILE A 73 -17.55 -14.06 5.60
N PRO A 74 -18.47 -15.05 5.75
CA PRO A 74 -18.09 -16.46 5.68
C PRO A 74 -17.50 -16.75 4.29
N GLY A 75 -16.34 -17.40 4.24
CA GLY A 75 -15.59 -17.64 2.99
C GLY A 75 -14.48 -16.64 2.68
N LEU A 76 -14.38 -15.50 3.40
CA LEU A 76 -13.21 -14.60 3.37
C LEU A 76 -12.29 -14.78 4.59
N SER A 77 -12.73 -15.52 5.61
CA SER A 77 -11.90 -15.99 6.72
C SER A 77 -12.26 -17.45 7.04
N PRO A 78 -11.29 -18.37 7.19
CA PRO A 78 -11.54 -19.81 7.30
C PRO A 78 -12.05 -20.26 8.69
N GLU A 79 -12.12 -19.39 9.69
CA GLU A 79 -12.19 -19.83 11.11
C GLU A 79 -13.58 -19.90 11.75
N ASN A 80 -14.70 -19.74 11.01
CA ASN A 80 -16.01 -19.85 11.66
C ASN A 80 -17.13 -20.46 10.78
N PRO A 81 -17.34 -21.79 10.82
CA PRO A 81 -18.35 -22.50 10.04
C PRO A 81 -19.78 -22.45 10.63
N ARG A 82 -20.06 -21.61 11.64
CA ARG A 82 -21.33 -21.60 12.41
C ARG A 82 -22.23 -20.39 12.20
N SER A 83 -22.14 -19.72 11.05
CA SER A 83 -23.14 -18.71 10.71
C SER A 83 -24.27 -19.35 9.91
N ASP A 84 -25.49 -19.34 10.47
CA ASP A 84 -26.71 -19.69 9.72
C ASP A 84 -27.04 -18.64 8.62
N ARG A 85 -26.20 -17.60 8.46
CA ARG A 85 -26.35 -16.66 7.34
C ARG A 85 -25.87 -17.29 6.04
N PRO A 86 -26.58 -17.05 4.93
CA PRO A 86 -26.10 -17.42 3.61
C PRO A 86 -24.71 -16.82 3.35
N PRO A 87 -23.84 -17.52 2.61
CA PRO A 87 -22.57 -16.95 2.21
C PRO A 87 -22.80 -15.68 1.36
N PRO A 88 -21.87 -14.71 1.41
CA PRO A 88 -21.91 -13.56 0.52
C PRO A 88 -21.92 -14.01 -0.94
N THR A 89 -22.54 -13.21 -1.81
CA THR A 89 -22.42 -13.40 -3.25
C THR A 89 -21.28 -12.51 -3.76
N VAL A 90 -20.27 -13.10 -4.41
CA VAL A 90 -19.20 -12.32 -5.04
C VAL A 90 -19.76 -11.64 -6.29
N LEU A 91 -19.74 -10.31 -6.31
CA LEU A 91 -20.22 -9.48 -7.42
C LEU A 91 -19.10 -9.11 -8.40
N ALA A 92 -17.88 -8.92 -7.90
CA ALA A 92 -16.68 -8.69 -8.70
C ALA A 92 -15.43 -9.17 -7.96
N LYS A 93 -14.43 -9.64 -8.71
CA LYS A 93 -13.13 -10.07 -8.20
C LYS A 93 -11.99 -9.61 -9.11
N ALA A 94 -10.77 -9.62 -8.63
CA ALA A 94 -9.60 -9.30 -9.46
C ALA A 94 -9.53 -10.10 -10.77
N PRO A 95 -9.11 -9.49 -11.89
CA PRO A 95 -8.74 -8.08 -12.08
C PRO A 95 -9.93 -7.18 -12.48
N GLU A 96 -11.17 -7.66 -12.35
CA GLU A 96 -12.36 -6.93 -12.80
C GLU A 96 -12.45 -5.57 -12.11
N ARG A 97 -12.81 -4.53 -12.89
CA ARG A 97 -13.04 -3.17 -12.37
C ARG A 97 -11.82 -2.57 -11.63
N GLY A 98 -10.61 -3.05 -11.92
CA GLY A 98 -9.37 -2.57 -11.30
C GLY A 98 -9.06 -3.19 -9.93
N LEU A 99 -9.78 -4.24 -9.53
CA LEU A 99 -9.53 -4.95 -8.27
C LEU A 99 -8.16 -5.66 -8.28
N HIS A 100 -7.44 -5.57 -7.17
CA HIS A 100 -6.24 -6.36 -6.90
C HIS A 100 -6.59 -7.75 -6.36
N ALA A 101 -5.64 -8.70 -6.47
CA ALA A 101 -5.86 -10.12 -6.20
C ALA A 101 -6.52 -10.45 -4.85
N GLN A 102 -6.33 -9.61 -3.83
CA GLN A 102 -6.85 -9.77 -2.47
C GLN A 102 -8.08 -8.90 -2.19
N GLU A 103 -8.67 -8.33 -3.24
CA GLU A 103 -9.85 -7.48 -3.17
C GLU A 103 -11.03 -8.11 -3.88
N SER A 104 -12.21 -7.84 -3.34
CA SER A 104 -13.47 -8.27 -3.94
C SER A 104 -14.59 -7.29 -3.60
N ILE A 105 -15.61 -7.26 -4.45
CA ILE A 105 -16.89 -6.63 -4.13
C ILE A 105 -17.90 -7.76 -3.96
N VAL A 106 -18.59 -7.75 -2.84
CA VAL A 106 -19.57 -8.78 -2.47
C VAL A 106 -20.91 -8.15 -2.10
N ALA A 107 -21.99 -8.87 -2.36
CA ALA A 107 -23.28 -8.61 -1.74
C ALA A 107 -23.37 -9.41 -0.45
N THR A 108 -23.63 -8.75 0.67
CA THR A 108 -23.99 -9.45 1.90
C THR A 108 -25.39 -10.04 1.76
N ALA A 109 -25.60 -11.20 2.38
CA ALA A 109 -26.93 -11.75 2.51
C ALA A 109 -27.82 -10.73 3.24
N ALA A 110 -29.00 -10.46 2.69
CA ALA A 110 -30.05 -9.74 3.39
C ALA A 110 -30.33 -10.48 4.70
N ALA A 111 -30.15 -9.82 5.85
CA ALA A 111 -30.74 -10.34 7.09
C ALA A 111 -32.26 -10.33 6.93
N GLU A 112 -32.98 -11.20 7.67
CA GLU A 112 -34.44 -11.10 7.75
C GLU A 112 -34.81 -9.65 8.09
N ASN A 113 -35.41 -8.94 7.14
CA ASN A 113 -35.83 -7.53 7.21
C ASN A 113 -34.76 -6.44 6.93
N ALA A 114 -33.59 -6.75 6.35
CA ALA A 114 -32.62 -5.74 5.90
C ALA A 114 -32.23 -5.94 4.42
N PRO A 115 -32.10 -4.86 3.62
CA PRO A 115 -31.63 -4.99 2.25
C PRO A 115 -30.19 -5.52 2.22
N SER A 116 -29.86 -6.30 1.18
CA SER A 116 -28.49 -6.70 0.87
C SER A 116 -27.61 -5.46 0.70
N LYS A 117 -26.39 -5.49 1.25
CA LYS A 117 -25.44 -4.39 1.12
C LYS A 117 -24.32 -4.78 0.16
N ILE A 118 -23.89 -3.85 -0.67
CA ILE A 118 -22.65 -3.99 -1.42
C ILE A 118 -21.48 -3.63 -0.50
N VAL A 119 -20.49 -4.51 -0.45
CA VAL A 119 -19.33 -4.40 0.42
C VAL A 119 -18.07 -4.56 -0.40
N PHE A 120 -17.13 -3.64 -0.23
CA PHE A 120 -15.75 -3.81 -0.66
C PHE A 120 -14.96 -4.52 0.44
N ALA A 121 -14.32 -5.64 0.12
CA ALA A 121 -13.54 -6.43 1.05
C ALA A 121 -12.11 -6.62 0.55
N THR A 122 -11.14 -6.48 1.46
CA THR A 122 -9.71 -6.59 1.15
C THR A 122 -8.94 -7.29 2.28
N THR A 123 -8.00 -8.16 1.91
CA THR A 123 -6.97 -8.71 2.81
C THR A 123 -5.57 -8.21 2.46
N GLU A 124 -5.47 -7.18 1.61
CA GLU A 124 -4.22 -6.81 0.95
C GLU A 124 -3.13 -6.32 1.90
N CYS A 125 -1.90 -6.71 1.56
CA CYS A 125 -0.67 -6.24 2.15
C CYS A 125 0.26 -5.70 1.07
N SER A 126 0.62 -4.42 1.16
CA SER A 126 1.54 -3.77 0.22
C SER A 126 3.00 -4.09 0.54
N ALA A 127 3.33 -4.20 1.83
CA ALA A 127 4.66 -4.57 2.28
C ALA A 127 4.60 -5.33 3.61
N GLY A 128 5.44 -6.35 3.73
CA GLY A 128 5.56 -7.11 4.95
C GLY A 128 6.82 -7.96 4.93
N SER A 129 7.06 -8.61 6.05
CA SER A 129 8.11 -9.61 6.20
C SER A 129 7.46 -10.91 6.67
N SER A 130 8.28 -11.92 7.01
CA SER A 130 7.78 -13.11 7.72
C SER A 130 7.04 -12.77 9.02
N CYS A 131 7.16 -11.54 9.53
CA CYS A 131 6.56 -11.10 10.79
C CYS A 131 5.15 -10.53 10.64
N GLY A 132 4.62 -10.50 9.42
CA GLY A 132 3.28 -10.01 9.13
C GLY A 132 3.31 -8.87 8.14
N CYS A 133 2.14 -8.24 8.00
CA CYS A 133 1.99 -7.07 7.18
C CYS A 133 2.43 -5.82 7.92
N GLU A 134 3.41 -5.11 7.37
CA GLU A 134 3.95 -3.88 7.91
C GLU A 134 3.26 -2.66 7.29
N LEU A 135 2.81 -2.78 6.04
CA LEU A 135 2.14 -1.74 5.28
C LEU A 135 0.94 -2.34 4.53
N ARG A 136 -0.27 -1.94 4.93
CA ARG A 136 -1.50 -2.25 4.21
C ARG A 136 -1.83 -1.09 3.26
N PRO A 137 -2.47 -1.35 2.10
CA PRO A 137 -3.02 -0.27 1.31
C PRO A 137 -4.04 0.52 2.14
N GLU A 138 -4.04 1.84 1.96
CA GLU A 138 -5.05 2.70 2.57
C GLU A 138 -6.14 2.99 1.54
N TYR A 139 -7.39 2.91 1.97
CA TYR A 139 -8.55 3.14 1.14
C TYR A 139 -9.33 4.35 1.63
N HIS A 140 -9.62 5.27 0.72
CA HIS A 140 -10.58 6.35 0.93
C HIS A 140 -11.75 6.21 -0.01
N PHE A 141 -12.85 6.85 0.35
CA PHE A 141 -14.11 6.70 -0.36
C PHE A 141 -14.68 8.07 -0.62
N ALA A 142 -15.20 8.27 -1.83
CA ALA A 142 -15.91 9.47 -2.21
C ALA A 142 -17.20 9.11 -2.96
N SER A 143 -18.25 9.90 -2.78
CA SER A 143 -19.36 9.91 -3.73
C SER A 143 -18.94 10.72 -4.96
N ALA A 144 -19.49 10.34 -6.11
CA ALA A 144 -19.30 11.03 -7.38
C ALA A 144 -20.66 11.23 -8.09
N PRO A 145 -20.75 12.11 -9.11
CA PRO A 145 -22.00 12.39 -9.80
C PRO A 145 -22.68 11.12 -10.34
N GLY A 146 -24.01 11.14 -10.37
CA GLY A 146 -24.81 9.98 -10.80
C GLY A 146 -24.95 8.87 -9.75
N GLY A 147 -24.67 9.18 -8.48
CA GLY A 147 -24.81 8.21 -7.37
C GLY A 147 -23.73 7.13 -7.37
N ARG A 148 -22.55 7.44 -7.93
CA ARG A 148 -21.40 6.55 -7.96
C ARG A 148 -20.60 6.66 -6.67
N VAL A 149 -19.83 5.61 -6.37
CA VAL A 149 -18.86 5.59 -5.29
C VAL A 149 -17.49 5.29 -5.87
N VAL A 150 -16.52 6.12 -5.54
CA VAL A 150 -15.13 5.96 -5.93
C VAL A 150 -14.34 5.49 -4.73
N ILE A 151 -13.72 4.33 -4.86
CA ILE A 151 -12.74 3.78 -3.94
C ILE A 151 -11.37 4.29 -4.39
N VAL A 152 -10.80 5.16 -3.60
CA VAL A 152 -9.45 5.68 -3.78
C VAL A 152 -8.49 4.71 -3.07
N ARG A 153 -7.78 3.90 -3.84
CA ARG A 153 -6.74 3.01 -3.35
C ARG A 153 -5.40 3.74 -3.37
N LEU A 154 -4.82 3.96 -2.20
CA LEU A 154 -3.48 4.54 -2.10
C LEU A 154 -2.45 3.42 -2.25
N SER A 155 -1.70 3.49 -3.33
CA SER A 155 -0.77 2.44 -3.75
C SER A 155 0.67 2.89 -3.51
N PRO A 156 1.36 2.39 -2.46
CA PRO A 156 2.73 2.83 -2.16
C PRO A 156 3.71 2.36 -3.23
N GLN A 157 4.57 3.28 -3.68
CA GLN A 157 5.78 2.99 -4.46
C GLN A 157 6.94 2.87 -3.47
N ILE A 158 7.33 1.63 -3.18
CA ILE A 158 8.26 1.33 -2.09
C ILE A 158 9.71 1.48 -2.56
N HIS A 159 10.41 2.47 -2.02
CA HIS A 159 11.85 2.63 -2.11
C HIS A 159 12.54 2.01 -0.90
N ARG A 160 13.60 1.26 -1.15
CA ARG A 160 14.41 0.62 -0.12
C ARG A 160 15.74 1.36 -0.01
N ASP A 161 15.96 1.99 1.13
CA ASP A 161 17.16 2.77 1.42
C ASP A 161 18.12 1.89 2.24
N PRO A 162 19.19 1.35 1.63
CA PRO A 162 20.08 0.41 2.31
C PRO A 162 20.90 1.11 3.40
N VAL A 163 20.95 0.51 4.58
CA VAL A 163 21.78 0.98 5.70
C VAL A 163 22.46 -0.22 6.34
N SER A 164 23.79 -0.20 6.48
CA SER A 164 24.49 -1.21 7.28
C SER A 164 24.52 -0.76 8.74
N GLN A 165 23.96 -1.53 9.67
CA GLN A 165 23.99 -1.20 11.10
C GLN A 165 25.20 -1.85 11.80
N CYS A 166 25.87 -1.10 12.67
CA CYS A 166 26.97 -1.61 13.47
C CYS A 166 26.51 -2.64 14.50
N GLY A 167 27.33 -3.68 14.68
CA GLY A 167 27.11 -4.70 15.70
C GLY A 167 26.01 -5.72 15.34
N PRO A 168 25.61 -6.55 16.32
CA PRO A 168 24.62 -7.60 16.10
C PRO A 168 23.23 -7.02 15.86
N CYS A 169 22.58 -7.39 14.76
CA CYS A 169 21.16 -7.12 14.54
C CYS A 169 20.44 -8.23 13.79
N GLY A 170 19.12 -8.04 13.63
CA GLY A 170 18.22 -8.97 12.98
C GLY A 170 17.59 -9.95 13.97
N PHE A 171 16.27 -9.91 14.04
CA PHE A 171 15.46 -10.99 14.59
C PHE A 171 14.42 -11.35 13.54
N GLY A 172 14.55 -12.54 12.96
CA GLY A 172 13.42 -13.16 12.30
C GLY A 172 12.43 -13.63 13.36
N CYS A 173 11.16 -13.35 13.17
CA CYS A 173 10.06 -13.85 14.01
C CYS A 173 9.89 -15.39 13.96
N GLY A 174 10.70 -16.12 13.18
CA GLY A 174 10.83 -17.59 13.22
C GLY A 174 9.59 -18.40 12.87
N MET A 175 8.48 -17.75 12.53
CA MET A 175 7.18 -18.37 12.28
C MET A 175 6.56 -17.79 11.00
N PRO A 176 5.70 -18.55 10.30
CA PRO A 176 4.91 -17.98 9.23
C PRO A 176 4.04 -16.85 9.77
N SER A 177 3.88 -15.78 8.97
CA SER A 177 2.99 -14.68 9.33
C SER A 177 1.56 -15.21 9.54
N PRO A 178 0.84 -14.76 10.58
CA PRO A 178 -0.57 -15.07 10.70
C PRO A 178 -1.34 -14.53 9.47
N PRO A 179 -2.42 -15.19 9.05
CA PRO A 179 -3.26 -14.67 7.98
C PRO A 179 -3.81 -13.29 8.35
N LEU A 180 -3.89 -12.40 7.37
CA LEU A 180 -4.44 -11.06 7.58
C LEU A 180 -5.96 -11.14 7.70
N ASN A 181 -6.49 -10.50 8.74
CA ASN A 181 -7.93 -10.37 8.88
C ASN A 181 -8.48 -9.49 7.74
N PRO A 182 -9.54 -9.94 7.04
CA PRO A 182 -10.17 -9.12 6.02
C PRO A 182 -10.72 -7.83 6.64
N THR A 183 -10.65 -6.76 5.88
CA THR A 183 -11.30 -5.49 6.20
C THR A 183 -12.37 -5.21 5.16
N SER A 184 -13.56 -4.88 5.63
CA SER A 184 -14.76 -4.78 4.80
C SER A 184 -15.45 -3.43 5.01
N TYR A 185 -15.87 -2.80 3.93
CA TYR A 185 -16.48 -1.47 3.91
C TYR A 185 -17.83 -1.52 3.20
N ALA A 186 -18.90 -1.13 3.87
CA ALA A 186 -20.20 -1.00 3.23
C ALA A 186 -20.18 0.20 2.28
N LEU A 187 -20.51 -0.04 1.01
CA LEU A 187 -20.60 0.99 0.00
C LEU A 187 -22.04 1.50 -0.08
N PRO A 188 -22.27 2.82 -0.13
CA PRO A 188 -23.62 3.39 -0.24
C PRO A 188 -24.16 3.31 -1.69
N VAL A 189 -24.16 2.11 -2.27
CA VAL A 189 -24.68 1.80 -3.60
C VAL A 189 -25.45 0.48 -3.59
N ASP A 190 -26.35 0.35 -4.56
CA ASP A 190 -27.22 -0.82 -4.81
C ASP A 190 -26.75 -1.67 -6.00
N ASP A 191 -25.82 -1.16 -6.82
CA ASP A 191 -25.28 -1.83 -8.00
C ASP A 191 -23.75 -1.68 -8.06
N VAL A 192 -23.05 -2.78 -8.30
CA VAL A 192 -21.59 -2.82 -8.49
C VAL A 192 -21.15 -1.97 -9.68
N SER A 193 -22.01 -1.77 -10.68
CA SER A 193 -21.73 -0.91 -11.84
C SER A 193 -21.46 0.56 -11.46
N LYS A 194 -21.94 1.00 -10.29
CA LYS A 194 -21.77 2.35 -9.74
C LYS A 194 -20.50 2.52 -8.90
N VAL A 195 -19.72 1.45 -8.71
CA VAL A 195 -18.45 1.53 -7.99
C VAL A 195 -17.36 1.90 -8.98
N ASP A 196 -16.37 2.68 -8.59
CA ASP A 196 -15.13 2.86 -9.34
C ASP A 196 -13.96 2.65 -8.39
N ILE A 197 -12.83 2.21 -8.92
CA ILE A 197 -11.60 2.10 -8.15
C ILE A 197 -10.55 2.90 -8.90
N ILE A 198 -9.89 3.82 -8.19
CA ILE A 198 -8.77 4.58 -8.72
C ILE A 198 -7.54 4.31 -7.89
N ASP A 199 -6.43 4.09 -8.57
CA ASP A 199 -5.10 3.99 -7.97
C ASP A 199 -4.47 5.37 -7.86
N VAL A 200 -4.04 5.71 -6.66
CA VAL A 200 -3.27 6.92 -6.41
C VAL A 200 -1.90 6.51 -5.88
N PRO A 201 -0.85 6.57 -6.71
CA PRO A 201 0.48 6.23 -6.27
C PRO A 201 1.00 7.27 -5.27
N TYR A 202 1.82 6.83 -4.33
CA TYR A 202 2.56 7.72 -3.44
C TYR A 202 3.92 7.13 -3.08
N GLU A 203 4.90 8.00 -2.85
CA GLU A 203 6.24 7.56 -2.48
C GLU A 203 6.27 7.05 -1.04
N TRP A 204 6.82 5.86 -0.83
CA TRP A 204 7.08 5.29 0.49
C TRP A 204 8.53 4.83 0.60
N HIS A 205 9.24 5.33 1.59
CA HIS A 205 10.63 4.97 1.86
C HIS A 205 10.72 4.03 3.06
N ARG A 206 11.57 3.02 2.95
CA ARG A 206 11.86 2.08 4.03
C ARG A 206 13.37 1.90 4.16
N LEU A 207 13.88 1.93 5.39
CA LEU A 207 15.23 1.47 5.65
C LEU A 207 15.33 -0.04 5.42
N ASN A 208 16.24 -0.44 4.55
CA ASN A 208 16.67 -1.82 4.41
C ASN A 208 17.93 -2.00 5.24
N VAL A 209 17.74 -2.33 6.51
CA VAL A 209 18.85 -2.48 7.46
C VAL A 209 19.55 -3.81 7.26
N GLU A 210 20.80 -3.76 6.83
CA GLU A 210 21.70 -4.89 6.72
C GLU A 210 22.59 -4.95 7.97
N CYS A 211 22.69 -6.13 8.57
CA CYS A 211 23.47 -6.31 9.79
C CYS A 211 24.92 -6.61 9.45
N GLU A 212 25.85 -5.86 10.05
CA GLU A 212 27.28 -6.21 9.99
C GLU A 212 27.53 -7.59 10.60
N LYS A 213 26.80 -7.92 11.68
CA LYS A 213 26.79 -9.24 12.32
C LYS A 213 25.34 -9.70 12.49
N MET A 214 24.94 -10.77 11.82
CA MET A 214 23.63 -11.37 12.08
C MET A 214 23.62 -12.09 13.43
N ILE A 215 22.57 -11.88 14.21
CA ILE A 215 22.29 -12.73 15.39
C ILE A 215 21.85 -14.10 14.87
N PRO A 216 22.49 -15.21 15.29
CA PRO A 216 22.04 -16.55 14.91
C PRO A 216 20.58 -16.76 15.29
N ALA A 217 19.79 -17.39 14.42
CA ALA A 217 18.45 -17.84 14.79
C ALA A 217 18.56 -18.84 15.97
N PRO A 218 17.64 -18.78 16.95
CA PRO A 218 17.63 -19.70 18.09
C PRO A 218 17.38 -21.15 17.66
#